data_AF-K0RI81-F1
#
_entry.id   AF-K0RI81-F1
#
_cell.length_a   1.000
_cell.length_b   1.000
_cell.length_c   1.000
_cell.angle_alpha   90.00
_cell.angle_beta   90.00
_cell.angle_gamma   90.00
#
_symmetry.space_group_name_H-M   'P 1'
#
loop_
_entity.id
_entity.type
_entity.pdbx_description
1 polymer ?
#
loop_
_entity_poly.entity_id
_entity_poly.type
_entity_poly.pdbx_seq_one_letter_code
_entity_poly.pdbx_strand_id
1 'polypeptide(L)'
;MPHRLVMLGDSDISRWPAGLRDLSPAPAENLAAGGAVMSDLLAQLGDWRSRGDSEGEGNAAALFLCCAGENDVGSGRPVDAVLETLRRFLDEAVGGDSGDDRLVFVGPKLEPWLADDVRSRRLYA
;
A
#
# COMPACT_ATOMS: atom_id res chain seq x y z
N MET A 1 -9.66 -13.47 16.03
CA MET A 1 -10.36 -13.71 14.75
C MET A 1 -9.32 -13.75 13.64
N PRO A 2 -9.55 -14.44 12.50
CA PRO A 2 -8.57 -14.42 11.41
C PRO A 2 -8.42 -12.98 10.91
N HIS A 3 -7.18 -12.50 10.85
CA HIS A 3 -6.88 -11.22 10.23
C HIS A 3 -7.26 -11.26 8.74
N ARG A 4 -7.65 -10.13 8.14
CA ARG A 4 -7.78 -10.02 6.67
C ARG A 4 -6.45 -9.50 6.09
N LEU A 5 -5.98 -10.07 4.99
CA LEU A 5 -4.85 -9.50 4.24
C LEU A 5 -5.38 -8.50 3.22
N VAL A 6 -5.01 -7.24 3.35
CA VAL A 6 -5.42 -6.16 2.44
C VAL A 6 -4.19 -5.66 1.70
N MET A 7 -4.14 -5.91 0.40
CA MET A 7 -3.04 -5.50 -0.46
C MET A 7 -3.37 -4.18 -1.14
N LEU A 8 -2.58 -3.15 -0.85
CA LEU A 8 -2.69 -1.79 -1.37
C LEU A 8 -1.42 -1.45 -2.15
N GLY A 9 -1.50 -0.64 -3.18
CA GLY A 9 -0.31 -0.22 -3.91
C GLY A 9 -0.45 -0.08 -5.40
N ASP A 10 0.69 -0.23 -6.06
CA ASP A 10 0.85 0.02 -7.48
C ASP A 10 0.94 -1.25 -8.35
N SER A 11 1.66 -1.17 -9.47
CA SER A 11 1.91 -2.30 -10.37
C SER A 11 2.62 -3.48 -9.71
N ASP A 12 3.47 -3.25 -8.70
CA ASP A 12 4.21 -4.32 -8.07
C ASP A 12 3.27 -5.28 -7.36
N ILE A 13 2.31 -4.75 -6.62
CA ILE A 13 1.33 -5.55 -5.86
C ILE A 13 0.16 -6.00 -6.74
N SER A 14 -0.33 -5.15 -7.65
CA SER A 14 -1.52 -5.47 -8.48
C SER A 14 -1.29 -6.65 -9.42
N ARG A 15 -0.03 -6.92 -9.81
CA ARG A 15 0.35 -8.04 -10.69
C ARG A 15 0.62 -9.34 -9.94
N TRP A 16 0.63 -9.33 -8.61
CA TRP A 16 0.90 -10.54 -7.85
C TRP A 16 -0.14 -11.62 -8.16
N PRO A 17 0.30 -12.86 -8.41
CA PRO A 17 -0.58 -13.93 -8.84
C PRO A 17 -1.62 -14.22 -7.77
N ALA A 18 -2.83 -14.60 -8.20
CA ALA A 18 -3.88 -15.01 -7.27
C ALA A 18 -3.42 -16.11 -6.30
N GLY A 19 -2.49 -16.98 -6.73
CA GLY A 19 -1.91 -18.03 -5.88
C GLY A 19 -1.10 -17.53 -4.68
N LEU A 20 -0.68 -16.26 -4.64
CA LEU A 20 -0.10 -15.68 -3.42
C LEU A 20 -1.15 -15.54 -2.30
N ARG A 21 -2.43 -15.41 -2.68
CA ARG A 21 -3.57 -15.43 -1.74
C ARG A 21 -3.75 -16.81 -1.13
N ASP A 22 -3.40 -17.87 -1.87
CA ASP A 22 -3.49 -19.26 -1.40
C ASP A 22 -2.40 -19.61 -0.37
N LEU A 23 -1.34 -18.80 -0.26
CA LEU A 23 -0.31 -18.93 0.78
C LEU A 23 -0.75 -18.33 2.11
N SER A 24 -1.75 -17.45 2.09
CA SER A 24 -2.30 -16.80 3.27
C SER A 24 -3.47 -17.63 3.81
N PRO A 25 -3.46 -18.06 5.08
CA PRO A 25 -4.64 -18.65 5.71
C PRO A 25 -5.75 -17.61 5.97
N ALA A 26 -5.42 -16.32 5.81
CA ALA A 26 -6.32 -15.19 5.94
C ALA A 26 -6.98 -14.85 4.60
N PRO A 27 -8.29 -14.50 4.57
CA PRO A 27 -8.93 -13.93 3.39
C PRO A 27 -8.13 -12.73 2.88
N ALA A 28 -7.86 -12.71 1.57
CA ALA A 28 -6.99 -11.73 0.96
C ALA A 28 -7.69 -10.94 -0.16
N GLU A 29 -7.56 -9.61 -0.09
CA GLU A 29 -8.10 -8.67 -1.08
C GLU A 29 -6.96 -7.89 -1.71
N ASN A 30 -6.98 -7.74 -3.04
CA ASN A 30 -6.04 -6.90 -3.77
C ASN A 30 -6.76 -5.69 -4.33
N LEU A 31 -6.44 -4.51 -3.80
CA LEU A 31 -6.96 -3.22 -4.22
C LEU A 31 -5.88 -2.37 -4.91
N ALA A 32 -4.68 -2.93 -5.10
CA ALA A 32 -3.61 -2.25 -5.80
C ALA A 32 -3.98 -2.01 -7.28
N ALA A 33 -3.47 -0.91 -7.84
CA ALA A 33 -3.74 -0.50 -9.22
C ALA A 33 -2.45 -0.07 -9.91
N GLY A 34 -2.25 -0.46 -11.17
CA GLY A 34 -1.07 -0.07 -11.94
C GLY A 34 -0.92 1.45 -12.04
N GLY A 35 0.27 1.96 -11.76
CA GLY A 35 0.57 3.39 -11.78
C GLY A 35 0.14 4.17 -10.53
N ALA A 36 -0.35 3.49 -9.48
CA ALA A 36 -0.76 4.16 -8.26
C ALA A 36 0.39 4.94 -7.60
N VAL A 37 0.04 6.09 -7.04
CA VAL A 37 0.90 6.96 -6.24
C VAL A 37 0.54 6.86 -4.75
N MET A 38 1.35 7.45 -3.87
CA MET A 38 1.14 7.41 -2.42
C MET A 38 -0.27 7.89 -2.00
N SER A 39 -0.83 8.88 -2.70
CA SER A 39 -2.19 9.38 -2.41
C SER A 39 -3.31 8.39 -2.78
N ASP A 40 -3.05 7.46 -3.70
CA ASP A 40 -4.04 6.45 -4.06
C ASP A 40 -4.18 5.40 -2.95
N LEU A 41 -3.15 5.19 -2.11
CA LEU A 41 -3.27 4.31 -0.95
C LEU A 41 -4.39 4.75 0.01
N LEU A 42 -4.58 6.07 0.17
CA LEU A 42 -5.67 6.63 0.98
C LEU A 42 -7.04 6.30 0.36
N ALA A 43 -7.16 6.41 -0.95
CA ALA A 43 -8.40 6.05 -1.66
C ALA A 43 -8.68 4.55 -1.56
N GLN A 44 -7.68 3.70 -1.78
CA GLN A 44 -7.81 2.25 -1.67
C GLN A 44 -8.16 1.81 -0.23
N LEU A 45 -7.58 2.46 0.78
CA LEU A 45 -7.90 2.24 2.20
C LEU A 45 -9.34 2.66 2.51
N GLY A 46 -9.77 3.83 2.02
CA GLY A 46 -11.15 4.32 2.17
C GLY A 46 -12.17 3.38 1.52
N ASP A 47 -11.87 2.92 0.31
CA ASP A 47 -12.69 1.94 -0.41
C ASP A 47 -12.86 0.66 0.39
N TRP A 48 -11.76 0.12 0.95
CA TRP A 48 -11.82 -1.08 1.80
C TRP A 48 -12.71 -0.88 3.04
N ARG A 49 -12.51 0.22 3.76
CA ARG A 49 -13.28 0.54 4.99
C ARG A 49 -14.77 0.68 4.71
N SER A 50 -15.11 1.36 3.61
CA SER A 50 -16.51 1.57 3.22
C SER A 50 -17.27 0.27 2.95
N ARG A 51 -16.56 -0.79 2.54
CA ARG A 51 -17.12 -2.13 2.32
C ARG A 51 -17.34 -2.87 3.64
N GLY A 52 -16.40 -2.77 4.58
CA GLY A 52 -16.51 -3.38 5.91
C GLY A 52 -17.68 -2.84 6.73
N ASP A 53 -17.93 -1.52 6.68
CA ASP A 53 -19.03 -0.89 7.40
C ASP A 53 -20.42 -1.31 6.91
N SER A 54 -20.51 -1.81 5.67
CA SER A 54 -21.78 -2.21 5.05
C SER A 54 -22.25 -3.62 5.45
N GLU A 55 -21.35 -4.47 5.93
CA GLU A 55 -21.64 -5.90 6.18
C GLU A 55 -21.98 -6.23 7.64
N GLY A 56 -21.92 -5.26 8.57
CA GLY A 56 -22.31 -5.44 9.97
C GLY A 56 -21.44 -6.43 10.77
N GLU A 57 -20.41 -7.01 10.17
CA GLU A 57 -19.34 -7.72 10.85
C GLU A 57 -18.39 -6.68 11.44
N GLY A 58 -18.22 -6.66 12.77
CA GLY A 58 -17.27 -5.77 13.41
C GLY A 58 -15.90 -5.88 12.73
N ASN A 59 -15.27 -4.74 12.43
CA ASN A 59 -14.03 -4.68 11.62
C ASN A 59 -12.99 -5.67 12.14
N ALA A 60 -12.85 -6.80 11.43
CA ALA A 60 -11.81 -7.76 11.71
C ALA A 60 -10.46 -7.09 11.49
N ALA A 61 -9.54 -7.30 12.43
CA ALA A 61 -8.19 -6.77 12.35
C ALA A 61 -7.55 -7.07 10.99
N ALA A 62 -6.91 -6.07 10.37
CA ALA A 62 -6.32 -6.19 9.05
C ALA A 62 -4.79 -6.23 9.10
N LEU A 63 -4.19 -7.00 8.19
CA LEU A 63 -2.80 -6.89 7.81
C LEU A 63 -2.75 -6.17 6.46
N PHE A 64 -2.30 -4.92 6.46
CA PHE A 64 -2.07 -4.15 5.25
C PHE A 64 -0.70 -4.47 4.67
N LEU A 65 -0.66 -4.86 3.39
CA LEU A 65 0.57 -5.00 2.63
C LEU A 65 0.58 -3.93 1.54
N CYS A 66 1.52 -2.99 1.64
CA CYS A 66 1.50 -1.76 0.87
C CYS A 66 2.77 -1.58 0.05
N CYS A 67 2.65 -1.08 -1.18
CA CYS A 67 3.79 -0.64 -2.00
C CYS A 67 3.37 0.55 -2.88
N ALA A 68 3.95 1.73 -2.63
CA ALA A 68 3.75 2.92 -3.46
C ALA A 68 4.90 3.92 -3.24
N GLY A 69 4.97 4.94 -4.11
CA GLY A 69 5.94 6.03 -4.01
C GLY A 69 6.90 6.10 -5.20
N GLU A 70 7.13 4.98 -5.91
CA GLU A 70 7.97 4.99 -7.11
C GLU A 70 7.38 5.88 -8.21
N ASN A 71 6.06 5.80 -8.44
CA ASN A 71 5.39 6.65 -9.43
C ASN A 71 5.41 8.15 -9.02
N ASP A 72 5.39 8.46 -7.72
CA ASP A 72 5.53 9.83 -7.23
C ASP A 72 6.93 10.38 -7.55
N VAL A 73 7.96 9.59 -7.24
CA VAL A 73 9.36 9.94 -7.52
C VAL A 73 9.59 10.07 -9.03
N GLY A 74 9.12 9.10 -9.82
CA GLY A 74 9.25 9.10 -11.29
C GLY A 74 8.52 10.25 -11.99
N SER A 75 7.44 10.78 -11.38
CA SER A 75 6.72 11.95 -11.87
C SER A 75 7.32 13.29 -11.38
N GLY A 76 8.37 13.24 -10.57
CA GLY A 76 9.04 14.44 -10.05
C GLY A 76 8.28 15.13 -8.91
N ARG A 77 7.40 14.41 -8.21
CA ARG A 77 6.69 14.94 -7.06
C ARG A 77 7.70 15.23 -5.92
N PRO A 78 7.60 16.37 -5.22
CA PRO A 78 8.50 16.67 -4.12
C PRO A 78 8.43 15.60 -3.02
N VAL A 79 9.60 15.13 -2.56
CA VAL A 79 9.71 14.08 -1.54
C VAL A 79 8.94 14.44 -0.27
N ASP A 80 9.00 15.69 0.18
CA ASP A 80 8.26 16.15 1.37
C ASP A 80 6.74 15.96 1.24
N ALA A 81 6.18 16.19 0.05
CA ALA A 81 4.75 15.98 -0.21
C ALA A 81 4.39 14.47 -0.22
N VAL A 82 5.30 13.62 -0.68
CA VAL A 82 5.14 12.16 -0.63
C VAL A 82 5.19 11.68 0.82
N LEU A 83 6.14 12.17 1.62
CA LEU A 83 6.28 11.83 3.04
C LEU A 83 5.09 12.33 3.88
N GLU A 84 4.55 13.51 3.58
CA GLU A 84 3.32 14.00 4.22
C GLU A 84 2.13 13.08 3.92
N THR A 85 2.01 12.63 2.66
CA THR A 85 0.95 11.69 2.26
C THR A 85 1.13 10.32 2.93
N LEU A 86 2.37 9.81 2.98
CA LEU A 86 2.69 8.56 3.68
C LEU A 86 2.35 8.65 5.16
N ARG A 87 2.71 9.76 5.83
CA ARG A 87 2.38 9.97 7.24
C ARG A 87 0.88 9.92 7.46
N ARG A 88 0.10 10.65 6.65
CA ARG A 88 -1.36 10.61 6.73
C ARG A 88 -1.89 9.18 6.52
N PHE A 89 -1.34 8.44 5.56
CA PHE A 89 -1.73 7.06 5.32
C PHE A 89 -1.41 6.16 6.52
N LEU A 90 -0.26 6.29 7.17
CA LEU A 90 0.09 5.52 8.36
C LEU A 90 -0.85 5.85 9.53
N ASP A 91 -1.12 7.15 9.76
CA ASP A 91 -2.06 7.61 10.79
C ASP A 91 -3.47 7.04 10.52
N GLU A 92 -3.92 7.03 9.27
CA GLU A 92 -5.21 6.45 8.92
C GLU A 92 -5.20 4.92 9.02
N ALA A 93 -4.19 4.20 8.52
CA ALA A 93 -4.17 2.75 8.41
C ALA A 93 -3.99 2.02 9.75
N VAL A 94 -3.13 2.54 10.63
CA VAL A 94 -2.77 1.88 11.91
C VAL A 94 -2.88 2.79 13.13
N GLY A 95 -3.19 4.08 12.96
CA GLY A 95 -3.31 5.04 14.06
C GLY A 95 -4.69 5.08 14.73
N GLY A 96 -5.65 4.27 14.30
CA GLY A 96 -6.99 4.18 14.89
C GLY A 96 -7.04 3.39 16.21
N ASP A 97 -8.14 3.54 16.96
CA ASP A 97 -8.37 2.91 18.27
C ASP A 97 -8.48 1.37 18.24
N SER A 98 -8.52 0.75 17.04
CA SER A 98 -8.73 -0.69 16.85
C SER A 98 -7.55 -1.56 17.28
N GLY A 99 -6.34 -1.02 17.44
CA GLY A 99 -5.15 -1.63 18.07
C GLY A 99 -4.57 -2.91 17.40
N ASP A 100 -5.34 -3.61 16.59
CA ASP A 100 -5.00 -4.93 16.04
C ASP A 100 -4.59 -4.88 14.56
N ASP A 101 -4.78 -3.74 13.90
CA ASP A 101 -4.31 -3.52 12.54
C ASP A 101 -2.78 -3.53 12.49
N ARG A 102 -2.23 -4.15 11.44
CA ARG A 102 -0.79 -4.29 11.20
C ARG A 102 -0.48 -3.84 9.78
N LEU A 103 0.71 -3.29 9.58
CA LEU A 103 1.13 -2.77 8.28
C LEU A 103 2.54 -3.23 7.94
N VAL A 104 2.68 -3.73 6.71
CA VAL A 104 3.96 -4.02 6.06
C VAL A 104 4.05 -3.13 4.85
N PHE A 105 4.95 -2.14 4.91
CA PHE A 105 5.25 -1.29 3.77
C PHE A 105 6.48 -1.83 3.05
N VAL A 106 6.31 -2.25 1.80
CA VAL A 106 7.41 -2.61 0.91
C VAL A 106 7.92 -1.32 0.29
N GLY A 107 9.13 -0.92 0.68
CA GLY A 107 9.78 0.26 0.14
C GLY A 107 10.03 0.14 -1.37
N PRO A 108 10.26 1.28 -2.05
CA PRO A 108 10.49 1.29 -3.49
C PRO A 108 11.67 0.39 -3.85
N LYS A 109 11.52 -0.30 -4.98
CA LYS A 109 12.48 -1.29 -5.42
C LYS A 109 13.77 -0.59 -5.86
N LEU A 110 14.87 -0.97 -5.22
CA LEU A 110 16.24 -0.95 -5.73
C LEU A 110 16.36 -1.62 -7.11
N GLU A 111 15.81 -1.03 -8.18
CA GLU A 111 15.84 -1.72 -9.47
C GLU A 111 17.24 -1.77 -10.06
N PRO A 112 17.73 -2.95 -10.51
CA PRO A 112 19.11 -3.10 -10.97
C PRO A 112 19.50 -2.15 -12.10
N TRP A 113 18.54 -1.72 -12.93
CA TRP A 113 18.78 -0.77 -14.02
C TRP A 113 18.90 0.69 -13.55
N LEU A 114 18.49 1.01 -12.33
CA LEU A 114 18.81 2.31 -11.72
C LEU A 114 20.32 2.47 -11.55
N ALA A 115 21.11 1.38 -11.50
CA ALA A 115 22.57 1.48 -11.51
C ALA A 115 23.10 2.29 -12.70
N ASP A 116 22.46 2.12 -13.86
CA ASP A 116 22.84 2.76 -15.12
C ASP A 116 22.01 4.04 -15.42
N ASP A 117 20.86 4.21 -14.78
CA ASP A 117 20.04 5.43 -14.88
C ASP A 117 20.38 6.45 -13.77
N VAL A 118 21.49 7.16 -13.98
CA VAL A 118 21.98 8.24 -13.10
C VAL A 118 20.92 9.33 -12.89
N ARG A 119 20.06 9.59 -13.88
CA ARG A 119 19.03 10.64 -13.78
C ARG A 119 17.93 10.20 -12.81
N SER A 120 17.40 8.99 -12.99
CA SER A 120 16.37 8.45 -12.09
C SER A 120 16.90 8.23 -10.68
N ARG A 121 18.17 7.81 -10.52
CA ARG A 121 18.82 7.73 -9.19
C ARG A 121 18.84 9.03 -8.40
N ARG A 122 18.99 10.17 -9.06
CA ARG A 122 18.96 11.49 -8.38
C ARG A 122 17.59 11.84 -7.81
N LEU A 123 16.53 11.14 -8.23
CA LEU A 123 15.20 11.35 -7.68
C LEU A 123 15.02 10.63 -6.32
N TYR A 124 15.94 9.72 -5.96
CA TYR A 124 15.93 8.94 -4.71
C TYR A 124 16.91 9.46 -3.64
N ALA A 125 17.71 10.49 -3.92
CA ALA A 125 18.79 11.01 -3.06
C ALA A 125 18.46 12.41 -2.56
#